data_AF-A0A820FUU4-F1
#
_entry.id   AF-A0A820FUU4-F1
#
_cell.length_a   1.000
_cell.length_b   1.000
_cell.length_c   1.000
_cell.angle_alpha   90.00
_cell.angle_beta   90.00
_cell.angle_gamma   90.00
#
_symmetry.space_group_name_H-M   'P 1'
#
loop_
_entity.id
_entity.type
_entity.pdbx_description
1 polymer ?
#
loop_
_entity_poly.entity_id
_entity_poly.type
_entity_poly.pdbx_seq_one_letter_code
_entity_poly.pdbx_strand_id
1 'polypeptide(L)'
;MLTDRWCLWCMTVRNTLCKRTIIAYCIFFFTVLLIWKYHEKSIKIEEEEDTLKQIISLSSLTTTHRTTTRIHENQKQTNPITFIEPNRLDYWLKNNSKTLGINLTAILTPKRRGKYLVYVCHENCGGWGDRLRGIMSLFMLSLMLDRNFRIEITHPCNLTHILRPNLYNWEQPIDGLVVVDPITHRRRFNLTRKMLITAPNGRKEVLTNVSQILHNNRSIDSIWSEDVLYWATNKDYFYQLSNNIFYRKKFKSYGIMTKYNIKLEILFPLFYEILFRPVDKIQQHVLEYKLKYKNNHIICTQIRTGKNPTIPDDKVLPGRRNISESIFSFIDSNTSNINSQIFLTTDNEQVYHEAQKRYGSRLLYVSGEITHLDRSLNIDQKVCREQDKLLTDFHLLGELCDISIISNSGFGFWGNLRRFKPFQQLFVFCAGRIYKIESMWHLYKMREQNHNGELC
;
A
#
# COMPACT_ATOMS: atom_id res chain seq x y z
N MET A 1 10.78 -58.36 59.07
CA MET A 1 12.02 -57.56 58.99
C MET A 1 12.43 -57.10 57.57
N LEU A 2 11.72 -57.48 56.49
CA LEU A 2 12.06 -57.06 55.12
C LEU A 2 11.11 -56.01 54.50
N THR A 3 10.03 -55.64 55.19
CA THR A 3 9.00 -54.70 54.69
C THR A 3 9.25 -53.24 55.08
N ASP A 4 9.97 -52.96 56.17
CA ASP A 4 10.19 -51.56 56.62
C ASP A 4 11.35 -50.85 55.92
N ARG A 5 12.29 -51.59 55.28
CA ARG A 5 13.41 -50.96 54.55
C ARG A 5 13.03 -50.40 53.18
N TRP A 6 11.95 -50.87 52.56
CA TRP A 6 11.49 -50.38 51.25
C TRP A 6 10.79 -49.02 51.34
N CYS A 7 10.10 -48.73 52.46
CA CYS A 7 9.39 -47.47 52.65
C CYS A 7 10.35 -46.27 52.82
N LEU A 8 11.46 -46.45 53.53
CA LEU A 8 12.45 -45.39 53.76
C LEU A 8 13.23 -45.04 52.48
N TRP A 9 13.51 -46.02 51.62
CA TRP A 9 14.22 -45.79 50.36
C TRP A 9 13.36 -45.05 49.33
N CYS A 10 12.08 -45.41 49.22
CA CYS A 10 11.12 -44.71 48.35
C CYS A 10 10.90 -43.24 48.76
N MET A 11 10.84 -42.92 50.06
CA MET A 11 10.73 -41.53 50.52
C MET A 11 11.99 -40.70 50.24
N THR A 12 13.17 -41.31 50.36
CA THR A 12 14.43 -40.59 50.14
C THR A 12 14.67 -40.28 48.66
N VAL A 13 14.38 -41.25 47.77
CA VAL A 13 14.53 -41.07 46.31
C VAL A 13 13.55 -40.04 45.76
N ARG A 14 12.30 -40.04 46.24
CA ARG A 14 11.25 -39.08 45.82
C ARG A 14 11.60 -37.64 46.24
N ASN A 15 12.24 -37.48 47.39
CA ASN A 15 12.69 -36.17 47.90
C ASN A 15 13.88 -35.62 47.09
N THR A 16 14.81 -36.49 46.66
CA THR A 16 15.93 -36.07 45.79
C THR A 16 15.50 -35.72 44.37
N LEU A 17 14.53 -36.44 43.79
CA LEU A 17 14.04 -36.16 42.44
C LEU A 17 13.24 -34.84 42.42
N CYS A 18 12.38 -34.60 43.42
CA CYS A 18 11.63 -33.36 43.56
C CYS A 18 12.56 -32.14 43.69
N LYS A 19 13.61 -32.24 44.52
CA LYS A 19 14.62 -31.17 44.67
C LYS A 19 15.35 -30.87 43.36
N ARG A 20 15.74 -31.89 42.58
CA ARG A 20 16.42 -31.69 41.29
C ARG A 20 15.49 -31.02 40.26
N THR A 21 14.22 -31.42 40.22
CA THR A 21 13.23 -30.81 39.32
C THR A 21 12.98 -29.35 39.66
N ILE A 22 12.82 -29.00 40.94
CA ILE A 22 12.66 -27.61 41.39
C ILE A 22 13.88 -26.78 41.02
N ILE A 23 15.10 -27.29 41.26
CA ILE A 23 16.34 -26.59 40.89
C ILE A 23 16.40 -26.36 39.37
N ALA A 24 16.03 -27.35 38.55
CA ALA A 24 16.01 -27.20 37.09
C ALA A 24 15.01 -26.12 36.63
N TYR A 25 13.81 -26.07 37.20
CA TYR A 25 12.84 -25.01 36.91
C TYR A 25 13.33 -23.63 37.36
N CYS A 26 13.97 -23.53 38.53
CA CYS A 26 14.56 -22.28 39.00
C CYS A 26 15.67 -21.80 38.05
N ILE A 27 16.56 -22.68 37.61
CA ILE A 27 17.62 -22.35 36.65
C ILE A 27 17.02 -21.90 35.32
N PHE A 28 16.03 -22.63 34.80
CA PHE A 28 15.33 -22.25 33.56
C PHE A 28 14.69 -20.86 33.68
N PHE A 29 13.93 -20.61 34.76
CA PHE A 29 13.27 -19.33 35.00
C PHE A 29 14.26 -18.17 35.15
N PHE A 30 15.37 -18.40 35.87
CA PHE A 30 16.43 -17.40 36.03
C PHE A 30 17.13 -17.09 34.70
N THR A 31 17.36 -18.11 33.88
CA THR A 31 17.94 -17.96 32.53
C THR A 31 17.02 -17.15 31.63
N VAL A 32 15.71 -17.44 31.63
CA VAL A 32 14.71 -16.67 30.88
C VAL A 32 14.66 -15.21 31.37
N LEU A 33 14.71 -14.97 32.68
CA LEU A 33 14.76 -13.62 33.26
C LEU A 33 16.02 -12.85 32.87
N LEU A 34 17.19 -13.50 32.86
CA LEU A 34 18.45 -12.89 32.44
C LEU A 34 18.43 -12.55 30.95
N ILE A 35 17.94 -13.46 30.10
CA ILE A 35 17.76 -13.20 28.67
C ILE A 35 16.80 -12.03 28.47
N TRP A 36 15.69 -11.99 29.20
CA TRP A 36 14.73 -10.89 29.12
C TRP A 36 15.35 -9.55 29.56
N LYS A 37 16.05 -9.50 30.69
CA LYS A 37 16.74 -8.27 31.16
C LYS A 37 17.84 -7.82 30.20
N TYR A 38 18.61 -8.74 29.64
CA TYR A 38 19.64 -8.42 28.65
C TYR A 38 19.00 -7.84 27.38
N HIS A 39 17.91 -8.45 26.91
CA HIS A 39 17.13 -7.96 25.78
C HIS A 39 16.54 -6.56 26.07
N GLU A 40 16.02 -6.32 27.27
CA GLU A 40 15.51 -4.99 27.68
C GLU A 40 16.62 -3.93 27.72
N LYS A 41 17.82 -4.28 28.21
CA LYS A 41 18.97 -3.34 28.24
C LYS A 41 19.49 -3.04 26.83
N SER A 42 19.62 -4.05 25.99
CA SER A 42 20.01 -3.88 24.58
C SER A 42 19.03 -2.99 23.83
N ILE A 43 17.73 -3.10 24.14
CA ILE A 43 16.68 -2.22 23.62
C ILE A 43 16.91 -0.76 24.02
N LYS A 44 17.21 -0.47 25.30
CA LYS A 44 17.39 0.92 25.76
C LYS A 44 18.59 1.60 25.10
N ILE A 45 19.70 0.88 24.90
CA ILE A 45 20.89 1.39 24.22
C ILE A 45 20.58 1.70 22.74
N GLU A 46 19.81 0.83 22.07
CA GLU A 46 19.39 1.06 20.68
C GLU A 46 18.47 2.29 20.56
N GLU A 47 17.60 2.53 21.56
CA GLU A 47 16.72 3.72 21.61
C GLU A 47 17.50 5.04 21.76
N GLU A 48 18.55 5.06 22.59
CA GLU A 48 19.39 6.24 22.78
C GLU A 48 20.19 6.59 21.50
N GLU A 49 20.73 5.58 20.80
CA GLU A 49 21.44 5.80 19.54
C GLU A 49 20.52 6.29 18.40
N ASP A 50 19.32 5.74 18.27
CA ASP A 50 18.38 6.12 17.22
C ASP A 50 17.86 7.55 17.40
N THR A 51 17.61 7.95 18.65
CA THR A 51 17.19 9.32 18.99
C THR A 51 18.26 10.35 18.58
N LEU A 52 19.54 10.04 18.80
CA LEU A 52 20.66 10.92 18.46
C LEU A 52 20.84 11.10 16.95
N LYS A 53 20.65 10.03 16.15
CA LYS A 53 20.76 10.07 14.68
C LYS A 53 19.61 10.84 14.03
N GLN A 54 18.40 10.78 14.61
CA GLN A 54 17.22 11.45 14.06
C GLN A 54 17.33 12.98 14.14
N ILE A 55 17.93 13.53 15.21
CA ILE A 55 18.16 14.97 15.39
C ILE A 55 19.08 15.54 14.30
N ILE A 56 20.11 14.78 13.89
CA ILE A 56 21.08 15.21 12.88
C ILE A 56 20.45 15.24 11.47
N SER A 57 19.58 14.28 11.15
CA SER A 57 18.94 14.13 9.83
C SER A 57 18.00 15.30 9.45
N LEU A 58 17.20 15.82 10.40
CA LEU A 58 16.23 16.88 10.11
C LEU A 58 16.87 18.18 9.60
N SER A 59 18.11 18.47 10.00
CA SER A 59 18.85 19.67 9.57
C SER A 59 19.28 19.63 8.09
N SER A 60 19.39 18.44 7.51
CA SER A 60 19.82 18.23 6.13
C SER A 60 18.68 18.33 5.11
N LEU A 61 17.46 17.91 5.49
CA LEU A 61 16.28 17.94 4.63
C LEU A 61 15.81 19.36 4.27
N THR A 62 15.98 20.32 5.19
CA THR A 62 15.65 21.73 4.96
C THR A 62 16.53 22.36 3.87
N THR A 63 17.70 21.81 3.59
CA THR A 63 18.65 22.36 2.60
C THR A 63 18.34 21.86 1.19
N THR A 64 18.01 20.57 1.02
CA THR A 64 17.66 20.00 -0.29
C THR A 64 16.33 20.55 -0.83
N HIS A 65 15.38 20.88 0.04
CA HIS A 65 14.05 21.35 -0.35
C HIS A 65 14.07 22.78 -0.93
N ARG A 66 14.96 23.66 -0.43
CA ARG A 66 15.15 25.03 -0.97
C ARG A 66 15.52 25.04 -2.45
N THR A 67 16.19 23.99 -2.94
CA THR A 67 16.58 23.86 -4.35
C THR A 67 15.37 23.54 -5.24
N THR A 68 14.43 22.72 -4.78
CA THR A 68 13.23 22.34 -5.53
C THR A 68 12.21 23.47 -5.59
N THR A 69 12.06 24.25 -4.50
CA THR A 69 11.15 25.42 -4.49
C THR A 69 11.60 26.50 -5.48
N ARG A 70 12.92 26.73 -5.62
CA ARG A 70 13.49 27.70 -6.58
C ARG A 70 13.22 27.34 -8.04
N ILE A 71 13.14 26.05 -8.38
CA ILE A 71 12.83 25.63 -9.75
C ILE A 71 11.36 25.95 -10.10
N HIS A 72 10.45 25.89 -9.13
CA HIS A 72 9.05 26.22 -9.35
C HIS A 72 8.73 27.73 -9.33
N GLU A 73 9.53 28.55 -8.65
CA GLU A 73 9.33 30.01 -8.65
C GLU A 73 9.64 30.68 -9.99
N ASN A 74 10.51 30.10 -10.82
CA ASN A 74 10.85 30.65 -12.14
C ASN A 74 9.78 30.42 -13.23
N GLN A 75 8.68 29.71 -12.94
CA GLN A 75 7.56 29.49 -13.88
C GLN A 75 6.31 30.34 -13.57
N LYS A 76 6.39 31.30 -12.65
CA LYS A 76 5.22 31.97 -12.03
C LYS A 76 4.86 33.38 -12.53
N GLN A 77 5.23 33.77 -13.74
CA GLN A 77 4.69 35.00 -14.32
C GLN A 77 3.49 34.69 -15.22
N THR A 78 2.35 35.30 -14.86
CA THR A 78 1.08 35.46 -15.61
C THR A 78 -0.12 34.54 -15.34
N ASN A 79 -0.48 34.21 -14.09
CA ASN A 79 -1.90 33.87 -13.77
C ASN A 79 -2.29 34.20 -12.32
N PRO A 80 -3.43 34.87 -12.06
CA PRO A 80 -3.85 35.27 -10.72
C PRO A 80 -4.57 34.11 -10.00
N ILE A 81 -4.30 33.99 -8.70
CA ILE A 81 -4.85 33.02 -7.74
C ILE A 81 -4.26 31.60 -7.88
N THR A 82 -2.95 31.46 -7.66
CA THR A 82 -2.41 30.16 -7.25
C THR A 82 -2.73 29.95 -5.77
N PHE A 83 -3.85 29.30 -5.45
CA PHE A 83 -3.99 28.62 -4.17
C PHE A 83 -2.89 27.56 -4.12
N ILE A 84 -1.77 27.87 -3.46
CA ILE A 84 -0.68 26.91 -3.26
C ILE A 84 -1.16 26.00 -2.15
N GLU A 85 -1.89 24.96 -2.51
CA GLU A 85 -2.19 23.91 -1.56
C GLU A 85 -0.86 23.36 -1.02
N PRO A 86 -0.66 23.27 0.30
CA PRO A 86 0.58 22.73 0.85
C PRO A 86 0.81 21.35 0.24
N ASN A 87 2.03 21.12 -0.25
CA ASN A 87 2.40 19.83 -0.84
C ASN A 87 1.95 18.73 0.13
N ARG A 88 1.10 17.85 -0.35
CA ARG A 88 0.48 16.79 0.43
C ARG A 88 1.51 15.91 1.12
N LEU A 89 2.66 15.70 0.47
CA LEU A 89 3.80 15.03 1.07
C LEU A 89 4.38 15.82 2.25
N ASP A 90 4.55 17.14 2.13
CA ASP A 90 5.07 17.96 3.23
C ASP A 90 4.13 17.93 4.44
N TYR A 91 2.82 18.01 4.20
CA TYR A 91 1.82 17.84 5.26
C TYR A 91 1.94 16.44 5.89
N TRP A 92 2.07 15.41 5.07
CA TRP A 92 2.22 14.04 5.55
C TRP A 92 3.49 13.85 6.38
N LEU A 93 4.64 14.34 5.90
CA LEU A 93 5.92 14.29 6.58
C LEU A 93 5.88 15.09 7.87
N LYS A 94 5.29 16.30 7.89
CA LYS A 94 5.16 17.08 9.12
C LYS A 94 4.37 16.33 10.20
N ASN A 95 3.29 15.66 9.82
CA ASN A 95 2.42 14.96 10.76
C ASN A 95 2.92 13.56 11.14
N ASN A 96 3.80 12.95 10.34
CA ASN A 96 4.29 11.58 10.59
C ASN A 96 5.80 11.50 10.88
N SER A 97 6.57 12.58 10.72
CA SER A 97 8.03 12.61 10.92
C SER A 97 8.47 12.23 12.34
N LYS A 98 7.69 12.61 13.35
CA LYS A 98 7.95 12.19 14.74
C LYS A 98 7.80 10.67 14.91
N THR A 99 6.85 10.09 14.20
CA THR A 99 6.56 8.65 14.23
C THR A 99 7.56 7.85 13.41
N LEU A 100 8.19 8.48 12.42
CA LEU A 100 8.93 7.82 11.38
C LEU A 100 10.22 8.58 11.10
N GLY A 101 11.34 8.04 11.56
CA GLY A 101 12.68 8.48 11.16
C GLY A 101 13.02 8.16 9.71
N ILE A 102 12.07 8.34 8.77
CA ILE A 102 12.22 7.98 7.37
C ILE A 102 13.39 8.73 6.76
N ASN A 103 14.34 7.97 6.23
CA ASN A 103 15.44 8.50 5.46
C ASN A 103 15.02 8.64 3.99
N LEU A 104 14.33 9.74 3.67
CA LEU A 104 13.88 10.02 2.30
C LEU A 104 15.04 10.09 1.32
N THR A 105 16.17 10.68 1.74
CA THR A 105 17.39 10.73 0.92
C THR A 105 17.81 9.32 0.49
N ALA A 106 17.87 8.38 1.44
CA ALA A 106 18.21 7.00 1.13
C ALA A 106 17.18 6.34 0.21
N ILE A 107 15.88 6.62 0.37
CA ILE A 107 14.83 6.07 -0.52
C ILE A 107 14.98 6.60 -1.95
N LEU A 108 15.18 7.91 -2.10
CA LEU A 108 15.21 8.61 -3.39
C LEU A 108 16.54 8.48 -4.13
N THR A 109 17.63 8.15 -3.43
CA THR A 109 18.94 7.98 -4.06
C THR A 109 18.91 6.78 -5.02
N PRO A 110 19.42 6.94 -6.26
CA PRO A 110 19.58 5.85 -7.21
C PRO A 110 20.28 4.65 -6.59
N LYS A 111 19.84 3.45 -6.97
CA LYS A 111 20.38 2.21 -6.42
C LYS A 111 21.52 1.68 -7.28
N ARG A 112 21.86 0.39 -7.15
CA ARG A 112 22.98 -0.23 -7.86
C ARG A 112 22.86 -0.01 -9.37
N ARG A 113 23.89 0.57 -9.97
CA ARG A 113 23.97 0.80 -11.43
C ARG A 113 23.77 -0.51 -12.18
N GLY A 114 22.93 -0.49 -13.21
CA GLY A 114 22.66 -1.65 -14.06
C GLY A 114 21.71 -2.70 -13.48
N LYS A 115 21.25 -2.57 -12.21
CA LYS A 115 20.26 -3.47 -11.62
C LYS A 115 18.90 -2.81 -11.49
N TYR A 116 17.87 -3.47 -12.04
CA TYR A 116 16.51 -2.93 -12.13
C TYR A 116 15.47 -3.95 -11.68
N LEU A 117 14.39 -3.43 -11.10
CA LEU A 117 13.15 -4.14 -10.83
C LEU A 117 12.00 -3.34 -11.46
N VAL A 118 11.35 -3.92 -12.45
CA VAL A 118 10.33 -3.26 -13.28
C VAL A 118 8.98 -3.89 -12.98
N TYR A 119 8.04 -3.14 -12.41
CA TYR A 119 6.64 -3.56 -12.40
C TYR A 119 6.10 -3.51 -13.84
N VAL A 120 5.54 -4.62 -14.34
CA VAL A 120 4.97 -4.68 -15.69
C VAL A 120 3.48 -5.00 -15.68
N CYS A 121 2.76 -4.33 -16.56
CA CYS A 121 1.37 -4.64 -16.87
C CYS A 121 1.05 -4.39 -18.35
N HIS A 122 0.95 -5.48 -19.11
CA HIS A 122 0.59 -5.45 -20.53
C HIS A 122 -0.81 -6.01 -20.80
N GLU A 123 -1.36 -6.84 -19.92
CA GLU A 123 -2.70 -7.41 -20.01
C GLU A 123 -3.08 -8.07 -18.67
N ASN A 124 -4.39 -8.15 -18.36
CA ASN A 124 -4.94 -8.97 -17.27
C ASN A 124 -4.27 -8.79 -15.89
N CYS A 125 -3.97 -7.55 -15.49
CA CYS A 125 -3.25 -7.23 -14.24
C CYS A 125 -4.16 -7.01 -13.02
N GLY A 126 -5.48 -7.10 -13.21
CA GLY A 126 -6.51 -6.65 -12.30
C GLY A 126 -6.80 -5.15 -12.41
N GLY A 127 -7.78 -4.71 -11.63
CA GLY A 127 -8.15 -3.30 -11.55
C GLY A 127 -7.05 -2.44 -10.90
N TRP A 128 -7.29 -1.13 -10.83
CA TRP A 128 -6.33 -0.17 -10.27
C TRP A 128 -5.81 -0.54 -8.87
N GLY A 129 -6.68 -1.05 -7.99
CA GLY A 129 -6.27 -1.50 -6.66
C GLY A 129 -5.34 -2.72 -6.64
N ASP A 130 -5.44 -3.62 -7.63
CA ASP A 130 -4.55 -4.77 -7.76
C ASP A 130 -3.17 -4.34 -8.28
N ARG A 131 -3.18 -3.42 -9.25
CA ARG A 131 -1.96 -2.82 -9.80
C ARG A 131 -1.20 -2.05 -8.73
N LEU A 132 -1.88 -1.18 -7.97
CA LEU A 132 -1.27 -0.45 -6.86
C LEU A 132 -0.65 -1.37 -5.83
N ARG A 133 -1.34 -2.45 -5.45
CA ARG A 133 -0.80 -3.44 -4.52
C ARG A 133 0.52 -4.04 -5.01
N GLY A 134 0.58 -4.41 -6.30
CA GLY A 134 1.80 -4.93 -6.92
C GLY A 134 2.91 -3.89 -7.01
N ILE A 135 2.59 -2.67 -7.48
CA ILE A 135 3.54 -1.56 -7.59
C ILE A 135 4.16 -1.25 -6.22
N MET A 136 3.35 -1.07 -5.18
CA MET A 136 3.84 -0.71 -3.85
C MET A 136 4.70 -1.82 -3.24
N SER A 137 4.29 -3.08 -3.43
CA SER A 137 5.06 -4.23 -2.96
C SER A 137 6.41 -4.34 -3.68
N LEU A 138 6.45 -4.13 -4.99
CA LEU A 138 7.69 -4.17 -5.76
C LEU A 138 8.57 -2.93 -5.54
N PHE A 139 7.99 -1.76 -5.31
CA PHE A 139 8.77 -0.59 -4.93
C PHE A 139 9.48 -0.84 -3.60
N MET A 140 8.76 -1.34 -2.60
CA MET A 140 9.37 -1.70 -1.33
C MET A 140 10.46 -2.77 -1.50
N LEU A 141 10.18 -3.80 -2.30
CA LEU A 141 11.15 -4.85 -2.60
C LEU A 141 12.39 -4.27 -3.30
N SER A 142 12.25 -3.32 -4.23
CA SER A 142 13.39 -2.68 -4.91
C SER A 142 14.37 -2.02 -3.93
N LEU A 143 13.83 -1.37 -2.88
CA LEU A 143 14.63 -0.76 -1.80
C LEU A 143 15.39 -1.82 -1.00
N MET A 144 14.77 -2.97 -0.77
CA MET A 144 15.39 -4.09 -0.05
C MET A 144 16.49 -4.79 -0.86
N LEU A 145 16.42 -4.69 -2.18
CA LEU A 145 17.35 -5.36 -3.10
C LEU A 145 18.43 -4.43 -3.65
N ASP A 146 18.38 -3.14 -3.29
CA ASP A 146 19.18 -2.07 -3.91
C ASP A 146 19.09 -2.10 -5.44
N ARG A 147 17.88 -2.28 -5.98
CA ARG A 147 17.59 -2.24 -7.42
C ARG A 147 16.83 -0.96 -7.76
N ASN A 148 17.13 -0.39 -8.92
CA ASN A 148 16.38 0.76 -9.43
C ASN A 148 14.96 0.30 -9.80
N PHE A 149 13.96 0.98 -9.26
CA PHE A 149 12.57 0.68 -9.55
C PHE A 149 12.07 1.37 -10.81
N ARG A 150 11.23 0.68 -11.58
CA ARG A 150 10.51 1.24 -12.72
C ARG A 150 9.09 0.71 -12.79
N ILE A 151 8.24 1.45 -13.48
CA ILE A 151 6.86 1.06 -13.76
C ILE A 151 6.64 1.11 -15.27
N GLU A 152 6.15 0.02 -15.83
CA GLU A 152 5.80 -0.12 -17.23
C GLU A 152 4.38 -0.68 -17.34
N ILE A 153 3.41 0.20 -17.56
CA ILE A 153 2.01 -0.17 -17.75
C ILE A 153 1.59 0.38 -19.09
N THR A 154 1.26 -0.52 -20.01
CA THR A 154 0.85 -0.16 -21.37
C THR A 154 -0.63 -0.44 -21.63
N HIS A 155 -1.29 -1.18 -20.74
CA HIS A 155 -2.68 -1.60 -20.90
C HIS A 155 -3.56 -1.15 -19.71
N PRO A 156 -4.83 -0.77 -19.94
CA PRO A 156 -5.42 -0.52 -21.26
C PRO A 156 -4.83 0.73 -21.92
N CYS A 157 -4.20 1.60 -21.14
CA CYS A 157 -3.49 2.78 -21.62
C CYS A 157 -2.17 2.94 -20.86
N ASN A 158 -1.28 3.76 -21.42
CA ASN A 158 -0.04 4.11 -20.75
C ASN A 158 -0.32 4.83 -19.43
N LEU A 159 0.30 4.41 -18.33
CA LEU A 159 0.17 5.06 -17.02
C LEU A 159 0.47 6.56 -17.07
N THR A 160 1.39 6.97 -17.95
CA THR A 160 1.77 8.37 -18.14
C THR A 160 0.63 9.27 -18.59
N HIS A 161 -0.48 8.68 -19.06
CA HIS A 161 -1.71 9.39 -19.40
C HIS A 161 -2.37 10.02 -18.17
N ILE A 162 -2.29 9.36 -17.01
CA ILE A 162 -3.03 9.73 -15.79
C ILE A 162 -2.12 10.09 -14.62
N LEU A 163 -0.91 9.53 -14.58
CA LEU A 163 0.09 9.76 -13.52
C LEU A 163 1.44 10.09 -14.13
N ARG A 164 2.19 10.95 -13.45
CA ARG A 164 3.58 11.27 -13.73
C ARG A 164 4.45 10.86 -12.54
N PRO A 165 5.75 10.68 -12.75
CA PRO A 165 6.69 10.58 -11.65
C PRO A 165 6.61 11.81 -10.76
N ASN A 166 6.71 11.60 -9.45
CA ASN A 166 6.85 12.68 -8.48
C ASN A 166 8.31 12.80 -8.02
N LEU A 167 8.59 12.46 -6.76
CA LEU A 167 9.95 12.53 -6.22
C LEU A 167 10.85 11.41 -6.74
N TYR A 168 10.26 10.26 -7.07
CA TYR A 168 11.00 9.12 -7.61
C TYR A 168 10.69 8.95 -9.09
N ASN A 169 11.72 9.07 -9.94
CA ASN A 169 11.58 8.94 -11.39
C ASN A 169 11.52 7.47 -11.83
N TRP A 170 10.34 6.86 -11.79
CA TRP A 170 10.12 5.48 -12.27
C TRP A 170 10.02 5.33 -13.79
N GLU A 171 10.04 6.44 -14.55
CA GLU A 171 10.08 6.45 -16.01
C GLU A 171 11.51 6.45 -16.58
N GLN A 172 12.53 6.63 -15.72
CA GLN A 172 13.91 6.76 -16.16
C GLN A 172 14.33 5.59 -17.07
N PRO A 173 14.92 5.85 -18.26
CA PRO A 173 15.44 4.81 -19.15
C PRO A 173 16.32 3.78 -18.42
N ILE A 174 16.27 2.52 -18.87
CA ILE A 174 17.16 1.50 -18.32
C ILE A 174 18.51 1.72 -19.01
N ASP A 175 19.45 2.33 -18.30
CA ASP A 175 20.78 2.62 -18.81
C ASP A 175 21.45 1.36 -19.32
N GLY A 176 21.90 1.38 -20.57
CA GLY A 176 22.57 0.24 -21.21
C GLY A 176 21.63 -0.90 -21.62
N LEU A 177 20.30 -0.76 -21.51
CA LEU A 177 19.38 -1.81 -21.96
C LEU A 177 19.56 -2.11 -23.44
N VAL A 178 19.57 -1.08 -24.28
CA VAL A 178 19.79 -1.18 -25.72
C VAL A 178 21.06 -0.39 -26.05
N VAL A 179 22.03 -1.08 -26.63
CA VAL A 179 23.24 -0.48 -27.19
C VAL A 179 23.13 -0.56 -28.70
N VAL A 180 23.26 0.59 -29.36
CA VAL A 180 23.38 0.64 -30.82
C VAL A 180 24.85 0.50 -31.16
N ASP A 181 25.18 -0.56 -31.89
CA ASP A 181 26.52 -0.75 -32.45
C ASP A 181 26.83 0.41 -33.41
N PRO A 182 27.88 1.21 -33.19
CA PRO A 182 28.14 2.42 -33.97
C PRO A 182 28.54 2.12 -35.43
N ILE A 183 29.01 0.90 -35.72
CA ILE A 183 29.43 0.49 -37.05
C ILE A 183 28.25 -0.15 -37.77
N THR A 184 27.63 -1.16 -37.14
CA THR A 184 26.58 -1.95 -37.79
C THR A 184 25.18 -1.35 -37.63
N HIS A 185 25.02 -0.33 -36.80
CA HIS A 185 23.74 0.27 -36.40
C HIS A 185 22.74 -0.76 -35.81
N ARG A 186 23.21 -1.96 -35.45
CA ARG A 186 22.38 -3.01 -34.86
C ARG A 186 22.12 -2.72 -33.39
N ARG A 187 20.88 -2.86 -32.98
CA ARG A 187 20.46 -2.80 -31.57
C ARG A 187 20.78 -4.14 -30.91
N ARG A 188 21.61 -4.12 -29.87
CA ARG A 188 21.86 -5.29 -29.00
C ARG A 188 21.41 -4.96 -27.59
N PHE A 189 21.02 -5.99 -26.85
CA PHE A 189 20.73 -5.83 -25.44
C PHE A 189 21.95 -6.18 -24.62
N ASN A 190 22.42 -5.23 -23.81
CA ASN A 190 23.64 -5.42 -23.00
C ASN A 190 23.34 -5.95 -21.59
N LEU A 191 22.06 -5.96 -21.19
CA LEU A 191 21.61 -6.40 -19.88
C LEU A 191 20.86 -7.73 -19.96
N THR A 192 21.14 -8.61 -19.01
CA THR A 192 20.40 -9.87 -18.82
C THR A 192 19.00 -9.58 -18.24
N ARG A 193 18.00 -10.39 -18.63
CA ARG A 193 16.59 -10.08 -18.33
C ARG A 193 15.80 -11.32 -17.97
N LYS A 194 14.86 -11.16 -17.03
CA LYS A 194 13.92 -12.21 -16.66
C LYS A 194 12.52 -11.66 -16.45
N MET A 195 11.52 -12.35 -16.99
CA MET A 195 10.11 -12.08 -16.76
C MET A 195 9.57 -12.98 -15.64
N LEU A 196 8.99 -12.37 -14.63
CA LEU A 196 8.43 -13.00 -13.43
C LEU A 196 6.93 -12.71 -13.39
N ILE A 197 6.12 -13.77 -13.38
CA ILE A 197 4.65 -13.66 -13.33
C ILE A 197 4.16 -14.38 -12.08
N THR A 198 3.62 -13.62 -11.13
CA THR A 198 3.10 -14.13 -9.84
C THR A 198 1.62 -13.78 -9.62
N ALA A 199 0.96 -13.31 -10.67
CA ALA A 199 -0.49 -13.24 -10.77
C ALA A 199 -1.13 -14.66 -10.65
N PRO A 200 -2.47 -14.80 -10.56
CA PRO A 200 -3.12 -16.10 -10.30
C PRO A 200 -2.72 -17.26 -11.23
N ASN A 201 -2.27 -16.96 -12.45
CA ASN A 201 -1.81 -17.94 -13.44
C ASN A 201 -0.28 -18.08 -13.49
N GLY A 202 0.42 -17.64 -12.44
CA GLY A 202 1.88 -17.68 -12.34
C GLY A 202 2.42 -19.10 -12.27
N ARG A 203 3.60 -19.32 -12.86
CA ARG A 203 4.30 -20.62 -12.82
C ARG A 203 4.61 -20.98 -11.37
N LYS A 204 4.30 -22.22 -10.95
CA LYS A 204 4.54 -22.73 -9.59
C LYS A 204 5.98 -22.52 -9.12
N GLU A 205 6.96 -22.75 -10.01
CA GLU A 205 8.38 -22.50 -9.75
C GLU A 205 8.67 -21.05 -9.36
N VAL A 206 8.11 -20.07 -10.08
CA VAL A 206 8.27 -18.65 -9.76
C VAL A 206 7.66 -18.34 -8.39
N LEU A 207 6.48 -18.89 -8.08
CA LEU A 207 5.85 -18.72 -6.78
C LEU A 207 6.69 -19.34 -5.64
N THR A 208 7.28 -20.51 -5.86
CA THR A 208 8.19 -21.14 -4.91
C THR A 208 9.44 -20.28 -4.70
N ASN A 209 10.06 -19.77 -5.77
CA ASN A 209 11.25 -18.92 -5.68
C ASN A 209 10.96 -17.58 -4.97
N VAL A 210 9.80 -16.97 -5.23
CA VAL A 210 9.34 -15.79 -4.48
C VAL A 210 9.17 -16.12 -3.01
N SER A 211 8.52 -17.24 -2.69
CA SER A 211 8.38 -17.70 -1.31
C SER A 211 9.75 -17.88 -0.64
N GLN A 212 10.74 -18.44 -1.36
CA GLN A 212 12.10 -18.55 -0.84
C GLN A 212 12.75 -17.18 -0.58
N ILE A 213 12.56 -16.18 -1.43
CA ILE A 213 13.09 -14.82 -1.20
C ILE A 213 12.42 -14.17 0.02
N LEU A 214 11.12 -14.39 0.15
CA LEU A 214 10.30 -13.78 1.20
C LEU A 214 10.53 -14.43 2.56
N HIS A 215 10.73 -15.76 2.61
CA HIS A 215 10.81 -16.53 3.85
C HIS A 215 12.20 -17.04 4.22
N ASN A 216 13.13 -17.17 3.26
CA ASN A 216 14.48 -17.66 3.54
C ASN A 216 15.51 -16.52 3.59
N ASN A 217 16.64 -16.78 4.26
CA ASN A 217 17.79 -15.88 4.31
C ASN A 217 18.63 -15.91 3.01
N ARG A 218 17.99 -15.94 1.83
CA ARG A 218 18.68 -15.90 0.54
C ARG A 218 18.53 -14.53 -0.09
N SER A 219 19.62 -14.00 -0.65
CA SER A 219 19.54 -12.80 -1.48
C SER A 219 18.81 -13.11 -2.78
N ILE A 220 18.07 -12.15 -3.32
CA ILE A 220 17.45 -12.32 -4.65
C ILE A 220 18.50 -12.65 -5.72
N ASP A 221 19.71 -12.08 -5.62
CA ASP A 221 20.78 -12.26 -6.61
C ASP A 221 21.29 -13.71 -6.65
N SER A 222 21.10 -14.49 -5.57
CA SER A 222 21.39 -15.93 -5.54
C SER A 222 20.35 -16.78 -6.27
N ILE A 223 19.15 -16.23 -6.51
CA ILE A 223 18.02 -16.92 -7.17
C ILE A 223 17.87 -16.39 -8.61
N TRP A 224 17.97 -15.07 -8.78
CA TRP A 224 17.87 -14.32 -10.03
C TRP A 224 19.01 -13.30 -10.12
N SER A 225 20.08 -13.70 -10.80
CA SER A 225 21.27 -12.88 -11.01
C SER A 225 21.08 -11.82 -12.10
N GLU A 226 19.95 -11.85 -12.82
CA GLU A 226 19.69 -10.99 -13.97
C GLU A 226 19.71 -9.50 -13.59
N ASP A 227 20.12 -8.70 -14.57
CA ASP A 227 20.24 -7.25 -14.44
C ASP A 227 18.87 -6.59 -14.35
N VAL A 228 17.93 -7.01 -15.18
CA VAL A 228 16.56 -6.47 -15.24
C VAL A 228 15.55 -7.57 -14.92
N LEU A 229 14.80 -7.38 -13.84
CA LEU A 229 13.68 -8.23 -13.48
C LEU A 229 12.37 -7.53 -13.83
N TYR A 230 11.68 -8.02 -14.85
CA TYR A 230 10.32 -7.58 -15.19
C TYR A 230 9.34 -8.44 -14.41
N TRP A 231 8.45 -7.82 -13.64
CA TRP A 231 7.62 -8.54 -12.68
C TRP A 231 6.15 -8.10 -12.71
N ALA A 232 5.30 -8.99 -13.22
CA ALA A 232 3.84 -8.86 -13.19
C ALA A 232 3.27 -9.49 -11.91
N THR A 233 2.66 -8.69 -11.05
CA THR A 233 2.07 -9.18 -9.80
C THR A 233 0.91 -8.32 -9.32
N ASN A 234 -0.04 -8.95 -8.63
CA ASN A 234 -1.08 -8.31 -7.84
C ASN A 234 -1.01 -8.72 -6.35
N LYS A 235 0.12 -9.29 -5.94
CA LYS A 235 0.34 -9.79 -4.57
C LYS A 235 0.83 -8.68 -3.66
N ASP A 236 0.45 -8.80 -2.39
CA ASP A 236 0.97 -8.00 -1.29
C ASP A 236 2.18 -8.74 -0.70
N TYR A 237 3.34 -8.09 -0.70
CA TYR A 237 4.58 -8.63 -0.11
C TYR A 237 4.98 -7.92 1.19
N PHE A 238 4.16 -7.00 1.70
CA PHE A 238 4.53 -6.15 2.84
C PHE A 238 4.81 -6.97 4.10
N TYR A 239 3.88 -7.86 4.45
CA TYR A 239 3.97 -8.68 5.66
C TYR A 239 5.15 -9.66 5.61
N GLN A 240 5.38 -10.31 4.46
CA GLN A 240 6.45 -11.27 4.33
C GLN A 240 7.82 -10.57 4.36
N LEU A 241 7.94 -9.41 3.71
CA LEU A 241 9.16 -8.63 3.74
C LEU A 241 9.44 -8.07 5.15
N SER A 242 8.41 -7.61 5.88
CA SER A 242 8.59 -7.10 7.25
C SER A 242 9.11 -8.16 8.22
N ASN A 243 8.73 -9.42 8.00
CA ASN A 243 9.12 -10.55 8.86
C ASN A 243 10.44 -11.21 8.44
N ASN A 244 11.00 -10.82 7.29
CA ASN A 244 12.27 -11.35 6.83
C ASN A 244 13.44 -10.69 7.61
N ILE A 245 14.22 -11.52 8.32
CA ILE A 245 15.31 -11.05 9.21
C ILE A 245 16.36 -10.23 8.45
N PHE A 246 16.67 -10.58 7.20
CA PHE A 246 17.67 -9.87 6.40
C PHE A 246 17.16 -8.48 5.99
N TYR A 247 15.94 -8.40 5.49
CA TYR A 247 15.35 -7.12 5.07
C TYR A 247 15.00 -6.22 6.24
N ARG A 248 14.76 -6.79 7.43
CA ARG A 248 14.50 -6.04 8.67
C ARG A 248 15.59 -4.99 8.95
N LYS A 249 16.87 -5.33 8.74
CA LYS A 249 17.98 -4.37 8.91
C LYS A 249 17.90 -3.20 7.93
N LYS A 250 17.58 -3.47 6.67
CA LYS A 250 17.37 -2.42 5.65
C LYS A 250 16.15 -1.56 5.96
N PHE A 251 15.06 -2.16 6.43
CA PHE A 251 13.90 -1.40 6.87
C PHE A 251 14.22 -0.42 7.99
N LYS A 252 15.06 -0.83 8.97
CA LYS A 252 15.57 0.08 10.00
C LYS A 252 16.41 1.20 9.39
N SER A 253 17.34 0.90 8.48
CA SER A 253 18.20 1.93 7.87
C SER A 253 17.44 2.97 7.03
N TYR A 254 16.30 2.59 6.45
CA TYR A 254 15.40 3.52 5.77
C TYR A 254 14.43 4.25 6.72
N GLY A 255 14.39 3.91 8.00
CA GLY A 255 13.41 4.44 8.97
C GLY A 255 11.96 4.02 8.66
N ILE A 256 11.79 2.96 7.87
CA ILE A 256 10.49 2.44 7.42
C ILE A 256 9.84 1.56 8.50
N MET A 257 10.65 0.96 9.37
CA MET A 257 10.18 0.08 10.43
C MET A 257 10.44 0.71 11.80
N THR A 258 9.38 0.81 12.60
CA THR A 258 9.49 1.14 14.03
C THR A 258 9.91 -0.08 14.83
N LYS A 259 10.25 0.10 16.12
CA LYS A 259 10.60 -0.98 17.05
C LYS A 259 9.64 -2.18 17.01
N TYR A 260 8.35 -1.96 16.70
CA TYR A 260 7.32 -2.98 16.84
C TYR A 260 6.59 -3.43 15.58
N ASN A 261 6.56 -2.70 14.45
CA ASN A 261 6.02 -3.20 13.18
C ASN A 261 6.18 -2.20 12.01
N ILE A 262 6.06 -2.73 10.79
CA ILE A 262 5.76 -1.94 9.58
C ILE A 262 4.28 -1.57 9.61
N LYS A 263 3.98 -0.27 9.50
CA LYS A 263 2.61 0.25 9.43
C LYS A 263 2.26 0.52 7.98
N LEU A 264 1.58 -0.42 7.31
CA LEU A 264 1.18 -0.26 5.91
C LEU A 264 0.29 0.99 5.71
N GLU A 265 -0.51 1.35 6.71
CA GLU A 265 -1.33 2.57 6.74
C GLU A 265 -0.52 3.87 6.63
N ILE A 266 0.78 3.78 6.89
CA ILE A 266 1.75 4.86 6.80
C ILE A 266 2.55 4.74 5.52
N LEU A 267 3.06 3.54 5.21
CA LEU A 267 3.94 3.35 4.06
C LEU A 267 3.22 3.49 2.73
N PHE A 268 1.97 3.04 2.66
CA PHE A 268 1.20 3.16 1.44
C PHE A 268 1.03 4.62 0.98
N PRO A 269 0.48 5.55 1.80
CA PRO A 269 0.35 6.94 1.38
C PRO A 269 1.72 7.55 1.09
N LEU A 270 2.75 7.26 1.89
CA LEU A 270 4.11 7.75 1.62
C LEU A 270 4.63 7.32 0.24
N PHE A 271 4.62 6.02 -0.05
CA PHE A 271 5.12 5.49 -1.32
C PHE A 271 4.28 5.99 -2.49
N TYR A 272 2.97 6.12 -2.30
CA TYR A 272 2.10 6.72 -3.30
C TYR A 272 2.53 8.16 -3.62
N GLU A 273 2.72 9.01 -2.61
CA GLU A 273 3.13 10.41 -2.82
C GLU A 273 4.58 10.51 -3.32
N ILE A 274 5.47 9.55 -3.02
CA ILE A 274 6.83 9.51 -3.60
C ILE A 274 6.79 9.17 -5.10
N LEU A 275 5.99 8.17 -5.47
CA LEU A 275 5.96 7.65 -6.83
C LEU A 275 5.12 8.54 -7.74
N PHE A 276 3.94 8.98 -7.29
CA PHE A 276 2.89 9.42 -8.19
C PHE A 276 2.49 10.87 -7.97
N ARG A 277 2.42 11.59 -9.09
CA ARG A 277 1.78 12.90 -9.21
C ARG A 277 0.70 12.79 -10.30
N PRO A 278 -0.58 13.08 -10.04
CA PRO A 278 -1.58 13.10 -11.11
C PRO A 278 -1.22 14.12 -12.19
N VAL A 279 -1.65 13.86 -13.42
CA VAL A 279 -1.53 14.87 -14.49
C VAL A 279 -2.40 16.09 -14.15
N ASP A 280 -2.00 17.25 -14.68
CA ASP A 280 -2.58 18.55 -14.33
C ASP A 280 -4.11 18.59 -14.45
N LYS A 281 -4.66 17.96 -15.49
CA LYS A 281 -6.11 17.84 -15.69
C LYS A 281 -6.81 17.20 -14.48
N ILE A 282 -6.27 16.10 -13.96
CA ILE A 282 -6.85 15.38 -12.82
C ILE A 282 -6.63 16.17 -11.54
N GLN A 283 -5.45 16.78 -11.36
CA GLN A 283 -5.17 17.64 -10.21
C GLN A 283 -6.13 18.82 -10.14
N GLN A 284 -6.36 19.50 -11.26
CA GLN A 284 -7.28 20.62 -11.36
C GLN A 284 -8.70 20.18 -11.01
N HIS A 285 -9.17 19.06 -11.56
CA HIS A 285 -10.50 18.56 -11.28
C HIS A 285 -10.68 18.21 -9.78
N VAL A 286 -9.68 17.60 -9.16
CA VAL A 286 -9.68 17.32 -7.71
C VAL A 286 -9.69 18.62 -6.91
N LEU A 287 -8.89 19.61 -7.31
CA LEU A 287 -8.83 20.92 -6.66
C LEU A 287 -10.16 21.67 -6.76
N GLU A 288 -10.83 21.63 -7.91
CA GLU A 288 -12.15 22.24 -8.11
C GLU A 288 -13.18 21.70 -7.12
N TYR A 289 -13.24 20.38 -6.92
CA TYR A 289 -14.13 19.78 -5.92
C TYR A 289 -13.73 20.20 -4.50
N LYS A 290 -12.43 20.20 -4.17
CA LYS A 290 -11.94 20.61 -2.84
C LYS A 290 -12.28 22.05 -2.52
N LEU A 291 -12.14 22.95 -3.49
CA LEU A 291 -12.49 24.37 -3.31
C LEU A 291 -14.00 24.55 -3.22
N LYS A 292 -14.77 23.91 -4.10
CA LYS A 292 -16.23 24.01 -4.14
C LYS A 292 -16.89 23.50 -2.86
N TYR A 293 -16.34 22.44 -2.25
CA TYR A 293 -16.95 21.76 -1.11
C TYR A 293 -16.10 21.86 0.18
N LYS A 294 -15.17 22.81 0.27
CA LYS A 294 -14.24 22.95 1.41
C LYS A 294 -14.92 23.03 2.78
N ASN A 295 -16.11 23.63 2.84
CA ASN A 295 -16.86 23.86 4.08
C ASN A 295 -18.02 22.88 4.26
N ASN A 296 -18.14 21.90 3.36
CA ASN A 296 -19.18 20.88 3.42
C ASN A 296 -18.65 19.68 4.20
N HIS A 297 -19.52 19.06 5.00
CA HIS A 297 -19.24 17.74 5.52
C HIS A 297 -19.52 16.70 4.42
N ILE A 298 -18.53 15.89 4.07
CA ILE A 298 -18.59 14.97 2.92
C ILE A 298 -18.51 13.51 3.40
N ILE A 299 -19.53 12.74 3.05
CA ILE A 299 -19.57 11.29 3.21
C ILE A 299 -19.21 10.66 1.88
N CYS A 300 -18.08 9.98 1.83
CA CYS A 300 -17.67 9.25 0.64
C CYS A 300 -18.12 7.80 0.72
N THR A 301 -18.74 7.32 -0.35
CA THR A 301 -19.20 5.96 -0.50
C THR A 301 -18.56 5.33 -1.73
N GLN A 302 -17.90 4.19 -1.53
CA GLN A 302 -17.31 3.38 -2.59
C GLN A 302 -18.03 2.04 -2.67
N ILE A 303 -18.82 1.84 -3.73
CA ILE A 303 -19.67 0.65 -3.88
C ILE A 303 -19.14 -0.19 -5.05
N ARG A 304 -18.59 -1.37 -4.75
CA ARG A 304 -18.24 -2.38 -5.76
C ARG A 304 -19.23 -3.53 -5.65
N THR A 305 -20.06 -3.70 -6.67
CA THR A 305 -21.13 -4.71 -6.71
C THR A 305 -20.65 -6.07 -7.23
N GLY A 306 -19.62 -6.12 -8.08
CA GLY A 306 -19.26 -7.35 -8.77
C GLY A 306 -19.89 -7.40 -10.15
N LYS A 307 -20.33 -8.59 -10.57
CA LYS A 307 -21.11 -8.78 -11.79
C LYS A 307 -22.40 -7.98 -11.72
N ASN A 308 -22.61 -7.11 -12.70
CA ASN A 308 -23.79 -6.26 -12.79
C ASN A 308 -24.06 -5.90 -14.28
N PRO A 309 -25.20 -5.29 -14.62
CA PRO A 309 -25.52 -4.95 -16.02
C PRO A 309 -24.48 -4.06 -16.72
N THR A 310 -23.83 -3.15 -15.98
CA THR A 310 -22.75 -2.30 -16.50
C THR A 310 -21.44 -3.07 -16.72
N ILE A 311 -21.14 -4.06 -15.87
CA ILE A 311 -19.93 -4.90 -15.96
C ILE A 311 -20.33 -6.40 -15.95
N PRO A 312 -20.88 -6.92 -17.06
CA PRO A 312 -21.51 -8.24 -17.09
C PRO A 312 -20.52 -9.41 -16.95
N ASP A 313 -19.26 -9.23 -17.30
CA ASP A 313 -18.26 -10.30 -17.28
C ASP A 313 -17.64 -10.52 -15.90
N ASP A 314 -18.12 -9.81 -14.86
CA ASP A 314 -17.47 -9.77 -13.54
C ASP A 314 -17.73 -10.98 -12.69
N LYS A 315 -16.94 -11.09 -11.62
CA LYS A 315 -17.16 -12.12 -10.62
C LYS A 315 -18.45 -11.77 -9.89
N VAL A 316 -19.32 -12.77 -9.75
CA VAL A 316 -20.46 -12.67 -8.84
C VAL A 316 -19.92 -12.60 -7.41
N LEU A 317 -20.34 -11.59 -6.65
CA LEU A 317 -19.91 -11.38 -5.27
C LEU A 317 -21.14 -11.57 -4.36
N PRO A 318 -21.48 -12.82 -3.97
CA PRO A 318 -22.76 -13.12 -3.33
C PRO A 318 -22.99 -12.35 -2.01
N GLY A 319 -21.92 -12.09 -1.25
CA GLY A 319 -21.98 -11.29 -0.02
C GLY A 319 -22.27 -9.80 -0.22
N ARG A 320 -22.56 -9.35 -1.46
CA ARG A 320 -22.83 -7.94 -1.82
C ARG A 320 -24.23 -7.70 -2.38
N ARG A 321 -25.13 -8.68 -2.25
CA ARG A 321 -26.56 -8.44 -2.50
C ARG A 321 -27.02 -7.27 -1.62
N ASN A 322 -27.74 -6.34 -2.21
CA ASN A 322 -28.30 -5.14 -1.55
C ASN A 322 -27.25 -4.21 -0.92
N ILE A 323 -25.99 -4.24 -1.37
CA ILE A 323 -24.92 -3.38 -0.82
C ILE A 323 -25.27 -1.89 -0.90
N SER A 324 -25.90 -1.42 -1.99
CA SER A 324 -26.32 -0.03 -2.14
C SER A 324 -27.34 0.34 -1.08
N GLU A 325 -28.41 -0.44 -0.94
CA GLU A 325 -29.46 -0.17 0.05
C GLU A 325 -28.93 -0.20 1.48
N SER A 326 -28.06 -1.17 1.84
CA SER A 326 -27.46 -1.21 3.18
C SER A 326 -26.63 0.03 3.47
N ILE A 327 -25.84 0.52 2.51
CA ILE A 327 -25.03 1.72 2.67
C ILE A 327 -25.91 2.97 2.74
N PHE A 328 -26.91 3.10 1.86
CA PHE A 328 -27.80 4.26 1.86
C PHE A 328 -28.66 4.31 3.13
N SER A 329 -29.21 3.20 3.58
CA SER A 329 -29.94 3.11 4.85
C SER A 329 -29.05 3.48 6.06
N PHE A 330 -27.78 3.09 6.07
CA PHE A 330 -26.84 3.49 7.11
C PHE A 330 -26.54 5.00 7.09
N ILE A 331 -26.41 5.60 5.90
CA ILE A 331 -26.24 7.06 5.77
C ILE A 331 -27.47 7.78 6.30
N ASP A 332 -28.66 7.34 5.89
CA ASP A 332 -29.94 8.00 6.17
C ASP A 332 -30.38 7.87 7.63
N SER A 333 -30.09 6.73 8.26
CA SER A 333 -30.43 6.48 9.67
C SER A 333 -29.66 7.35 10.66
N ASN A 334 -28.56 7.99 10.23
CA ASN A 334 -27.75 8.83 11.09
C ASN A 334 -28.09 10.31 10.84
N THR A 335 -28.86 10.91 11.75
CA THR A 335 -29.37 12.30 11.63
C THR A 335 -28.28 13.35 11.49
N SER A 336 -27.08 13.10 11.99
CA SER A 336 -25.91 13.99 11.78
C SER A 336 -25.51 14.14 10.32
N ASN A 337 -26.00 13.25 9.44
CA ASN A 337 -25.68 13.21 8.02
C ASN A 337 -26.66 13.98 7.13
N ILE A 338 -27.75 14.55 7.66
CA ILE A 338 -28.84 15.10 6.83
C ILE A 338 -28.39 16.23 5.89
N ASN A 339 -27.39 17.01 6.31
CA ASN A 339 -26.83 18.13 5.53
C ASN A 339 -25.52 17.77 4.81
N SER A 340 -25.06 16.52 4.94
CA SER A 340 -23.82 16.08 4.31
C SER A 340 -23.99 15.93 2.80
N GLN A 341 -22.93 16.29 2.07
CA GLN A 341 -22.77 15.92 0.67
C GLN A 341 -22.33 14.46 0.58
N ILE A 342 -22.83 13.73 -0.42
CA ILE A 342 -22.57 12.31 -0.60
C ILE A 342 -21.72 12.13 -1.84
N PHE A 343 -20.44 11.85 -1.68
CA PHE A 343 -19.56 11.51 -2.80
C PHE A 343 -19.67 10.02 -3.12
N LEU A 344 -20.13 9.68 -4.34
CA LEU A 344 -20.31 8.30 -4.77
C LEU A 344 -19.31 7.92 -5.86
N THR A 345 -18.64 6.79 -5.67
CA THR A 345 -17.96 6.05 -6.75
C THR A 345 -18.43 4.60 -6.76
N THR A 346 -18.89 4.15 -7.92
CA THR A 346 -19.54 2.85 -8.10
C THR A 346 -19.14 2.22 -9.44
N ASP A 347 -19.21 0.89 -9.48
CA ASP A 347 -18.99 0.06 -10.65
C ASP A 347 -20.30 -0.36 -11.36
N ASN A 348 -21.42 0.22 -10.94
CA ASN A 348 -22.77 -0.12 -11.39
C ASN A 348 -23.60 1.16 -11.57
N GLU A 349 -24.08 1.38 -12.80
CA GLU A 349 -24.86 2.55 -13.19
C GLU A 349 -26.22 2.61 -12.49
N GLN A 350 -26.85 1.46 -12.20
CA GLN A 350 -28.09 1.42 -11.44
C GLN A 350 -27.91 2.01 -10.03
N VAL A 351 -26.78 1.71 -9.38
CA VAL A 351 -26.46 2.27 -8.04
C VAL A 351 -26.30 3.79 -8.11
N TYR A 352 -25.73 4.32 -9.19
CA TYR A 352 -25.65 5.76 -9.42
C TYR A 352 -27.05 6.38 -9.54
N HIS A 353 -27.95 5.81 -10.36
CA HIS A 353 -29.31 6.32 -10.50
C HIS A 353 -30.14 6.23 -9.22
N GLU A 354 -29.99 5.15 -8.45
CA GLU A 354 -30.58 5.01 -7.11
C GLU A 354 -30.11 6.14 -6.19
N ALA A 355 -28.81 6.41 -6.14
CA ALA A 355 -28.25 7.49 -5.34
C ALA A 355 -28.70 8.87 -5.83
N GLN A 356 -28.77 9.08 -7.15
CA GLN A 356 -29.20 10.35 -7.74
C GLN A 356 -30.65 10.65 -7.38
N LYS A 357 -31.53 9.65 -7.49
CA LYS A 357 -32.93 9.76 -7.07
C LYS A 357 -33.06 10.02 -5.57
N ARG A 358 -32.22 9.38 -4.74
CA ARG A 358 -32.29 9.45 -3.28
C ARG A 358 -31.72 10.75 -2.71
N TYR A 359 -30.60 11.25 -3.25
CA TYR A 359 -29.84 12.36 -2.68
C TYR A 359 -29.94 13.66 -3.50
N GLY A 360 -30.39 13.60 -4.75
CA GLY A 360 -30.58 14.78 -5.60
C GLY A 360 -29.33 15.66 -5.66
N SER A 361 -29.48 16.94 -5.30
CA SER A 361 -28.40 17.93 -5.29
C SER A 361 -27.29 17.67 -4.26
N ARG A 362 -27.50 16.76 -3.31
CA ARG A 362 -26.48 16.35 -2.34
C ARG A 362 -25.50 15.32 -2.90
N LEU A 363 -25.81 14.70 -4.04
CA LEU A 363 -24.93 13.71 -4.65
C LEU A 363 -23.77 14.40 -5.38
N LEU A 364 -22.55 14.08 -4.97
CA LEU A 364 -21.33 14.40 -5.70
C LEU A 364 -20.92 13.18 -6.51
N TYR A 365 -20.78 13.36 -7.81
CA TYR A 365 -20.39 12.31 -8.74
C TYR A 365 -19.42 12.90 -9.78
N VAL A 366 -18.35 12.17 -10.11
CA VAL A 366 -17.48 12.54 -11.22
C VAL A 366 -18.12 12.02 -12.50
N SER A 367 -18.47 12.92 -13.42
CA SER A 367 -19.08 12.54 -14.70
C SER A 367 -18.13 11.66 -15.54
N GLY A 368 -18.72 10.71 -16.26
CA GLY A 368 -18.03 9.80 -17.15
C GLY A 368 -18.57 8.38 -17.05
N GLU A 369 -18.20 7.54 -18.01
CA GLU A 369 -18.66 6.16 -18.08
C GLU A 369 -18.07 5.31 -16.95
N ILE A 370 -18.87 4.35 -16.48
CA ILE A 370 -18.45 3.37 -15.48
C ILE A 370 -17.91 2.15 -16.23
N THR A 371 -16.60 1.94 -16.18
CA THR A 371 -15.97 0.78 -16.82
C THR A 371 -15.00 0.08 -15.89
N HIS A 372 -14.68 -1.17 -16.24
CA HIS A 372 -13.65 -1.94 -15.56
C HIS A 372 -12.35 -1.88 -16.35
N LEU A 373 -11.32 -1.28 -15.75
CA LEU A 373 -10.03 -0.95 -16.38
C LEU A 373 -9.37 -2.10 -17.16
N ASP A 374 -9.58 -3.34 -16.73
CA ASP A 374 -8.97 -4.54 -17.32
C ASP A 374 -9.83 -5.28 -18.34
N ARG A 375 -11.05 -4.78 -18.64
CA ARG A 375 -12.06 -5.54 -19.39
C ARG A 375 -12.66 -4.77 -20.54
N SER A 376 -12.21 -3.54 -20.76
CA SER A 376 -12.58 -2.80 -21.94
C SER A 376 -11.97 -3.50 -23.16
N LEU A 377 -12.81 -4.21 -23.93
CA LEU A 377 -12.41 -4.99 -25.10
C LEU A 377 -11.89 -4.10 -26.25
N ASN A 378 -12.33 -2.84 -26.29
CA ASN A 378 -11.89 -1.86 -27.27
C ASN A 378 -10.81 -0.97 -26.65
N ILE A 379 -9.55 -1.19 -27.01
CA ILE A 379 -8.42 -0.30 -26.65
C ILE A 379 -8.48 0.95 -27.54
N ASP A 380 -9.53 1.75 -27.39
CA ASP A 380 -9.68 3.03 -28.06
C ASP A 380 -9.38 4.19 -27.10
N GLN A 381 -9.40 5.42 -27.62
CA GLN A 381 -9.22 6.63 -26.80
C GLN A 381 -10.30 6.79 -25.70
N LYS A 382 -11.42 6.05 -25.79
CA LYS A 382 -12.48 6.09 -24.79
C LYS A 382 -11.99 5.49 -23.48
N VAL A 383 -11.30 4.35 -23.53
CA VAL A 383 -10.79 3.67 -22.32
C VAL A 383 -9.79 4.53 -21.56
N CYS A 384 -8.95 5.29 -22.26
CA CYS A 384 -8.00 6.19 -21.59
C CYS A 384 -8.72 7.33 -20.85
N ARG A 385 -9.79 7.89 -21.44
CA ARG A 385 -10.62 8.90 -20.77
C ARG A 385 -11.36 8.35 -19.56
N GLU A 386 -11.74 7.08 -19.57
CA GLU A 386 -12.35 6.41 -18.41
C GLU A 386 -11.35 6.26 -17.24
N GLN A 387 -10.05 6.13 -17.55
CA GLN A 387 -9.01 6.16 -16.51
C GLN A 387 -8.92 7.53 -15.82
N ASP A 388 -9.18 8.64 -16.52
CA ASP A 388 -9.22 9.98 -15.89
C ASP A 388 -10.28 10.02 -14.80
N LYS A 389 -11.50 9.53 -15.10
CA LYS A 389 -12.59 9.44 -14.12
C LYS A 389 -12.19 8.54 -12.96
N LEU A 390 -11.70 7.33 -13.24
CA LEU A 390 -11.32 6.36 -12.23
C LEU A 390 -10.26 6.91 -11.27
N LEU A 391 -9.24 7.59 -11.79
CA LEU A 391 -8.20 8.15 -10.97
C LEU A 391 -8.67 9.42 -10.24
N THR A 392 -9.54 10.23 -10.84
CA THR A 392 -10.20 11.35 -10.15
C THR A 392 -11.01 10.84 -8.95
N ASP A 393 -11.85 9.82 -9.15
CA ASP A 393 -12.60 9.17 -8.06
C ASP A 393 -11.68 8.68 -6.95
N PHE A 394 -10.57 8.02 -7.32
CA PHE A 394 -9.57 7.53 -6.39
C PHE A 394 -8.92 8.65 -5.57
N HIS A 395 -8.70 9.80 -6.19
CA HIS A 395 -8.15 10.97 -5.50
C HIS A 395 -9.14 11.63 -4.56
N LEU A 396 -10.37 11.83 -5.01
CA LEU A 396 -11.45 12.40 -4.20
C LEU A 396 -11.71 11.54 -2.95
N LEU A 397 -11.71 10.20 -3.08
CA LEU A 397 -11.80 9.27 -1.94
C LEU A 397 -10.70 9.48 -0.89
N GLY A 398 -9.49 9.86 -1.32
CA GLY A 398 -8.34 10.05 -0.44
C GLY A 398 -8.23 11.45 0.17
N GLU A 399 -8.97 12.42 -0.38
CA GLU A 399 -8.69 13.85 -0.14
C GLU A 399 -9.90 14.66 0.33
N LEU A 400 -11.13 14.23 0.03
CA LEU A 400 -12.35 14.96 0.42
C LEU A 400 -13.02 14.43 1.69
N CYS A 401 -12.83 13.17 2.01
CA CYS A 401 -13.79 12.44 2.85
C CYS A 401 -13.61 12.68 4.35
N ASP A 402 -14.66 13.19 4.99
CA ASP A 402 -14.77 13.23 6.46
C ASP A 402 -15.17 11.87 7.00
N ILE A 403 -16.15 11.23 6.36
CA ILE A 403 -16.60 9.86 6.60
C ILE A 403 -16.34 9.05 5.33
N SER A 404 -15.83 7.83 5.47
CA SER A 404 -15.63 6.91 4.34
C SER A 404 -16.36 5.60 4.59
N ILE A 405 -17.21 5.19 3.66
CA ILE A 405 -17.93 3.92 3.67
C ILE A 405 -17.54 3.17 2.41
N ILE A 406 -16.79 2.08 2.55
CA ILE A 406 -16.26 1.36 1.40
C ILE A 406 -16.76 -0.09 1.36
N SER A 407 -16.98 -0.59 0.17
CA SER A 407 -17.05 -2.03 -0.07
C SER A 407 -15.67 -2.67 0.14
N ASN A 408 -15.61 -3.98 0.39
CA ASN A 408 -14.33 -4.69 0.44
C ASN A 408 -13.70 -4.83 -0.97
N SER A 409 -13.22 -3.73 -1.53
CA SER A 409 -12.56 -3.67 -2.83
C SER A 409 -11.14 -3.13 -2.67
N GLY A 410 -10.22 -3.52 -3.57
CA GLY A 410 -8.88 -2.94 -3.62
C GLY A 410 -8.94 -1.43 -3.86
N PHE A 411 -9.82 -0.99 -4.77
CA PHE A 411 -9.98 0.43 -5.12
C PHE A 411 -10.35 1.29 -3.90
N GLY A 412 -11.44 0.95 -3.20
CA GLY A 412 -11.89 1.68 -2.02
C GLY A 412 -10.88 1.63 -0.88
N PHE A 413 -10.25 0.47 -0.67
CA PHE A 413 -9.24 0.28 0.37
C PHE A 413 -8.02 1.18 0.16
N TRP A 414 -7.38 1.10 -1.01
CA TRP A 414 -6.18 1.90 -1.29
C TRP A 414 -6.51 3.39 -1.43
N GLY A 415 -7.69 3.75 -1.96
CA GLY A 415 -8.15 5.14 -2.03
C GLY A 415 -8.30 5.75 -0.64
N ASN A 416 -8.95 5.03 0.28
CA ASN A 416 -9.12 5.48 1.66
C ASN A 416 -7.79 5.53 2.44
N LEU A 417 -6.85 4.60 2.21
CA LEU A 417 -5.53 4.64 2.84
C LEU A 417 -4.72 5.89 2.49
N ARG A 418 -5.10 6.63 1.45
CA ARG A 418 -4.51 7.94 1.18
C ARG A 418 -4.92 8.97 2.23
N ARG A 419 -6.10 8.91 2.84
CA ARG A 419 -6.53 9.93 3.82
C ARG A 419 -5.49 10.10 4.92
N PHE A 420 -5.29 11.32 5.41
CA PHE A 420 -4.30 11.60 6.45
C PHE A 420 -4.55 10.84 7.75
N LYS A 421 -5.83 10.53 8.03
CA LYS A 421 -6.27 9.69 9.15
C LYS A 421 -7.15 8.58 8.58
N PRO A 422 -6.55 7.52 7.99
CA PRO A 422 -7.28 6.58 7.13
C PRO A 422 -8.36 5.78 7.87
N PHE A 423 -8.26 5.64 9.19
CA PHE A 423 -9.25 4.93 10.02
C PHE A 423 -10.21 5.87 10.76
N GLN A 424 -10.03 7.20 10.66
CA GLN A 424 -10.99 8.12 11.26
C GLN A 424 -12.29 8.05 10.46
N GLN A 425 -13.38 7.64 11.13
CA GLN A 425 -14.70 7.49 10.53
C GLN A 425 -14.68 6.60 9.27
N LEU A 426 -13.89 5.52 9.30
CA LEU A 426 -13.91 4.50 8.26
C LEU A 426 -14.92 3.42 8.61
N PHE A 427 -15.77 3.10 7.64
CA PHE A 427 -16.74 2.02 7.69
C PHE A 427 -16.57 1.10 6.48
N VAL A 428 -16.71 -0.20 6.69
CA VAL A 428 -16.61 -1.21 5.65
C VAL A 428 -17.88 -2.03 5.59
N PHE A 429 -18.45 -2.15 4.40
CA PHE A 429 -19.54 -3.06 4.14
C PHE A 429 -19.04 -4.51 4.02
N CYS A 430 -19.74 -5.42 4.70
CA CYS A 430 -19.49 -6.84 4.68
C CYS A 430 -20.77 -7.62 4.96
N ALA A 431 -21.14 -8.52 4.04
CA ALA A 431 -22.23 -9.49 4.22
C ALA A 431 -23.53 -8.85 4.74
N GLY A 432 -23.96 -7.73 4.13
CA GLY A 432 -25.19 -7.02 4.50
C GLY A 432 -25.09 -6.11 5.73
N ARG A 433 -23.89 -5.98 6.33
CA ARG A 433 -23.66 -5.16 7.53
C ARG A 433 -22.52 -4.16 7.30
N ILE A 434 -22.50 -3.12 8.10
CA ILE A 434 -21.48 -2.06 8.05
C ILE A 434 -20.72 -2.05 9.37
N TYR A 435 -19.40 -2.16 9.27
CA TYR A 435 -18.49 -2.26 10.42
C TYR A 435 -17.59 -1.04 10.47
N LYS A 436 -17.46 -0.43 11.66
CA LYS A 436 -16.47 0.62 11.88
C LYS A 436 -15.08 -0.01 11.97
N ILE A 437 -14.12 0.57 11.25
CA ILE A 437 -12.74 0.10 11.22
C ILE A 437 -11.86 1.11 11.93
N GLU A 438 -11.14 0.65 12.94
CA GLU A 438 -10.32 1.50 13.81
C GLU A 438 -8.82 1.32 13.59
N SER A 439 -8.43 0.27 12.88
CA SER A 439 -7.03 -0.03 12.58
C SER A 439 -6.87 -0.89 11.34
N MET A 440 -5.63 -0.95 10.83
CA MET A 440 -5.24 -1.84 9.76
C MET A 440 -5.44 -3.32 10.14
N TRP A 441 -5.18 -3.68 11.41
CA TRP A 441 -5.38 -5.04 11.90
C TRP A 441 -6.84 -5.49 11.87
N HIS A 442 -7.77 -4.62 12.30
CA HIS A 442 -9.22 -4.90 12.18
C HIS A 442 -9.60 -5.20 10.73
N LEU A 443 -9.03 -4.44 9.79
CA LEU A 443 -9.29 -4.59 8.37
C LEU A 443 -8.70 -5.88 7.78
N TYR A 444 -7.48 -6.25 8.17
CA TYR A 444 -6.89 -7.53 7.77
C TYR A 444 -7.67 -8.72 8.31
N LYS A 445 -8.07 -8.69 9.59
CA LYS A 445 -8.86 -9.75 10.21
C LYS A 445 -10.18 -9.96 9.47
N MET A 446 -10.86 -8.88 9.06
CA MET A 446 -12.07 -8.97 8.24
C MET A 446 -11.81 -9.57 6.84
N ARG A 447 -10.63 -9.34 6.26
CA ARG A 447 -10.26 -9.92 4.96
C ARG A 447 -9.83 -11.39 5.05
N GLU A 448 -9.15 -11.79 6.11
CA GLU A 448 -8.75 -13.19 6.31
C GLU A 448 -9.96 -14.09 6.51
N GLN A 449 -10.98 -13.60 7.21
CA GLN A 449 -12.26 -14.33 7.37
C GLN A 449 -12.95 -14.61 6.02
N ASN A 450 -12.75 -13.76 5.01
CA ASN A 450 -13.26 -13.96 3.66
C ASN A 450 -12.58 -15.14 2.91
N HIS A 451 -11.30 -15.44 3.19
CA HIS A 451 -10.60 -16.52 2.48
C HIS A 451 -11.22 -17.92 2.68
N ASN A 452 -12.06 -18.08 3.71
CA ASN A 452 -12.81 -19.30 3.99
C ASN A 452 -14.21 -19.36 3.33
N GLY A 453 -14.54 -18.40 2.44
CA GLY A 453 -15.69 -18.47 1.55
C GLY A 453 -16.98 -17.82 2.03
N GLU A 454 -17.09 -17.46 3.31
CA GLU A 454 -18.26 -16.74 3.85
C GLU A 454 -17.83 -15.77 4.97
N LEU A 455 -18.29 -14.52 4.88
CA LEU A 455 -18.10 -13.38 5.82
C LEU A 455 -16.86 -12.51 5.54
N CYS A 456 -17.05 -11.43 4.76
CA CYS A 456 -15.94 -10.57 4.32
C CYS A 456 -15.80 -10.59 2.81
#